data_AF-A0A2G9TY87-F1
#
_entry.id   AF-A0A2G9TY87-F1
#
_cell.length_a   1.000
_cell.length_b   1.000
_cell.length_c   1.000
_cell.angle_alpha   90.00
_cell.angle_beta   90.00
_cell.angle_gamma   90.00
#
_symmetry.space_group_name_H-M   'P 1'
#
loop_
_entity.id
_entity.type
_entity.pdbx_description
1 polymer ?
#
loop_
_entity_poly.entity_id
_entity_poly.type
_entity_poly.pdbx_seq_one_letter_code
_entity_poly.pdbx_strand_id
1 'polypeptide(L)'
;MYHRGCGGNENKFSTVAECQEKCNRRKNVTQPSKGNEGLVVFECQLRTDAKIPEKAQKCDDGCPIGYRCNENNKCCPMKSYICSLPTASGSESQSTKHYGRYVYMPGLSNCIRFSYFGNGGNFNNFLTYNDCKDFCMEKPKPK
;
A
#
# COMPACT_ATOMS: atom_id res chain seq x y z
N MET A 1 14.33 -34.07 11.23
CA MET A 1 15.68 -33.75 11.76
C MET A 1 15.53 -33.34 13.22
N TYR A 2 16.32 -33.94 14.10
CA TYR A 2 16.14 -33.96 15.55
C TYR A 2 17.06 -32.91 16.19
N HIS A 3 16.52 -31.87 16.84
CA HIS A 3 17.34 -30.89 17.57
C HIS A 3 17.21 -31.07 19.09
N ARG A 4 18.23 -31.72 19.68
CA ARG A 4 18.56 -31.70 21.12
C ARG A 4 19.41 -30.46 21.42
N GLY A 5 18.80 -29.31 21.68
CA GLY A 5 19.51 -28.09 22.05
C GLY A 5 18.59 -27.02 22.62
N CYS A 6 18.95 -26.45 23.77
CA CYS A 6 18.29 -25.30 24.38
C CYS A 6 18.82 -24.01 23.76
N GLY A 7 17.94 -23.02 23.55
CA GLY A 7 18.30 -21.72 22.95
C GLY A 7 17.87 -21.54 21.49
N GLY A 8 16.59 -21.82 21.18
CA GLY A 8 15.97 -21.51 19.89
C GLY A 8 14.87 -20.47 20.03
N ASN A 9 14.48 -19.82 18.93
CA ASN A 9 13.28 -18.99 18.88
C ASN A 9 12.04 -19.86 18.59
N GLU A 10 10.85 -19.25 18.63
CA GLU A 10 9.56 -19.94 18.46
C GLU A 10 9.33 -20.52 17.05
N ASN A 11 10.26 -20.34 16.11
CA ASN A 11 10.17 -20.88 14.76
C ASN A 11 10.71 -22.34 14.69
N LYS A 12 10.16 -23.21 15.54
CA LYS A 12 10.49 -24.64 15.63
C LYS A 12 9.22 -25.47 15.56
N PHE A 13 9.07 -26.25 14.49
CA PHE A 13 7.86 -27.05 14.23
C PHE A 13 8.17 -28.53 14.12
N SER A 14 7.25 -29.35 14.60
CA SER A 14 7.42 -30.81 14.66
C SER A 14 7.18 -31.48 13.30
N THR A 15 6.41 -30.84 12.43
CA THR A 15 6.09 -31.31 11.08
C THR A 15 6.20 -30.20 10.05
N VAL A 16 6.39 -30.58 8.79
CA VAL A 16 6.40 -29.63 7.66
C VAL A 16 5.03 -28.95 7.51
N ALA A 17 3.94 -29.66 7.80
CA ALA A 17 2.58 -29.11 7.77
C ALA A 17 2.38 -28.02 8.82
N GLU A 18 2.82 -28.23 10.07
CA GLU A 18 2.72 -27.22 11.15
C GLU A 18 3.54 -25.96 10.83
N CYS A 19 4.74 -26.15 10.27
CA CYS A 19 5.58 -25.05 9.80
C CYS A 19 4.87 -24.24 8.71
N GLN A 20 4.28 -24.94 7.75
CA GLN A 20 3.55 -24.32 6.65
C GLN A 20 2.30 -23.60 7.17
N GLU A 21 1.51 -24.15 8.08
CA GLU A 21 0.33 -23.41 8.60
C GLU A 21 0.71 -22.13 9.35
N LYS A 22 1.75 -22.18 10.18
CA LYS A 22 2.18 -21.03 10.99
C LYS A 22 2.95 -19.98 10.19
N CYS A 23 3.78 -20.37 9.22
CA CYS A 23 4.55 -19.43 8.39
C CYS A 23 3.80 -18.97 7.14
N ASN A 24 2.88 -19.76 6.59
CA ASN A 24 2.25 -19.51 5.30
C ASN A 24 0.96 -18.69 5.40
N ARG A 25 0.76 -17.95 6.51
CA ARG A 25 -0.12 -16.77 6.55
C ARG A 25 0.50 -15.61 5.77
N ARG A 26 0.69 -15.81 4.46
CA ARG A 26 0.82 -14.77 3.45
C ARG A 26 -0.21 -14.97 2.34
N LYS A 27 -1.46 -15.22 2.74
CA LYS A 27 -2.61 -15.02 1.85
C LYS A 27 -3.58 -14.04 2.50
N ASN A 28 -3.64 -12.87 1.88
CA ASN A 28 -4.53 -11.73 2.10
C ASN A 28 -4.44 -11.03 3.47
N VAL A 29 -3.58 -10.01 3.54
CA VAL A 29 -3.85 -8.82 4.36
C VAL A 29 -5.04 -8.09 3.74
N THR A 30 -6.24 -8.60 3.96
CA THR A 30 -7.51 -7.89 3.77
C THR A 30 -8.54 -8.53 4.71
N GLN A 31 -8.27 -8.44 6.02
CA GLN A 31 -9.38 -8.25 6.94
C GLN A 31 -9.41 -6.76 7.26
N PRO A 32 -10.45 -6.02 6.82
CA PRO A 32 -10.69 -4.70 7.36
C PRO A 32 -10.95 -4.88 8.86
N SER A 33 -10.03 -4.40 9.69
CA SER A 33 -10.39 -4.02 11.06
C SER A 33 -11.62 -3.11 10.97
N LYS A 34 -12.61 -3.27 11.84
CA LYS A 34 -13.89 -2.52 11.89
C LYS A 34 -13.78 -0.97 11.80
N GLY A 35 -12.58 -0.39 11.75
CA GLY A 35 -12.30 1.03 11.49
C GLY A 35 -11.92 1.40 10.04
N ASN A 36 -11.97 0.47 9.08
CA ASN A 36 -11.54 0.71 7.69
C ASN A 36 -12.68 0.85 6.67
N GLU A 37 -13.92 0.78 7.14
CA GLU A 37 -15.12 0.86 6.28
C GLU A 37 -15.29 2.25 5.67
N GLY A 38 -15.49 2.31 4.34
CA GLY A 38 -15.71 3.57 3.62
C GLY A 38 -14.47 4.42 3.34
N LEU A 39 -13.26 3.96 3.69
CA LEU A 39 -12.04 4.69 3.34
C LEU A 39 -11.75 4.59 1.85
N VAL A 40 -11.28 5.69 1.27
CA VAL A 40 -10.98 5.80 -0.18
C VAL A 40 -10.01 4.72 -0.66
N VAL A 41 -9.04 4.33 0.17
CA VAL A 41 -8.05 3.29 -0.18
C VAL A 41 -8.72 1.93 -0.41
N PHE A 42 -9.71 1.57 0.42
CA PHE A 42 -10.42 0.30 0.31
C PHE A 42 -11.54 0.35 -0.73
N GLU A 43 -12.35 1.41 -0.72
CA GLU A 43 -13.44 1.61 -1.68
C GLU A 43 -12.94 1.63 -3.13
N CYS A 44 -11.79 2.24 -3.36
CA CYS A 44 -11.20 2.36 -4.68
C CYS A 44 -10.12 1.31 -4.97
N GLN A 45 -9.90 0.36 -4.04
CA GLN A 45 -8.90 -0.71 -4.14
C GLN A 45 -7.52 -0.20 -4.58
N LEU A 46 -7.08 0.91 -3.99
CA LEU A 46 -5.87 1.61 -4.40
C LEU A 46 -4.62 0.76 -4.07
N ARG A 47 -3.63 0.75 -4.96
CA ARG A 47 -2.36 0.02 -4.77
C ARG A 47 -1.37 0.71 -3.82
N THR A 48 -1.85 1.63 -3.00
CA THR A 48 -1.00 2.37 -2.05
C THR A 48 -0.84 1.61 -0.74
N ASP A 49 0.31 1.78 -0.08
CA ASP A 49 0.51 1.34 1.31
C ASP A 49 0.41 2.52 2.31
N ALA A 50 0.12 3.74 1.82
CA ALA A 50 -0.14 4.85 2.72
C ALA A 50 -1.37 4.58 3.60
N LYS A 51 -1.28 4.96 4.87
CA LYS A 51 -2.39 4.84 5.84
C LYS A 51 -3.15 6.16 5.85
N ILE A 52 -4.10 6.27 4.92
CA ILE A 52 -4.87 7.50 4.70
C ILE A 52 -6.28 7.30 5.30
N PRO A 53 -6.67 8.08 6.32
CA PRO A 53 -7.97 7.94 6.99
C PRO A 53 -9.13 8.65 6.25
N GLU A 54 -8.92 9.05 4.99
CA GLU A 54 -9.91 9.76 4.18
C GLU A 54 -11.02 8.82 3.72
N LYS A 55 -12.28 9.25 3.87
CA LYS A 55 -13.46 8.52 3.38
C LYS A 55 -13.74 8.83 1.92
N ALA A 56 -14.23 7.85 1.18
CA ALA A 56 -14.63 8.04 -0.21
C ALA A 56 -15.87 8.92 -0.31
N GLN A 57 -15.74 10.05 -0.99
CA GLN A 57 -16.83 10.97 -1.28
C GLN A 57 -17.79 10.35 -2.30
N LYS A 58 -19.08 10.71 -2.23
CA LYS A 58 -20.05 10.36 -3.26
C LYS A 58 -19.87 11.25 -4.49
N CYS A 59 -20.35 10.80 -5.65
CA CYS A 59 -20.24 11.55 -6.89
C CYS A 59 -21.53 12.29 -7.28
N ASP A 60 -22.48 12.47 -6.37
CA ASP A 60 -23.79 13.06 -6.67
C ASP A 60 -23.65 14.45 -7.31
N ASP A 61 -22.66 15.24 -6.86
CA ASP A 61 -22.30 16.57 -7.38
C ASP A 61 -21.03 16.56 -8.25
N GLY A 62 -20.65 15.39 -8.77
CA GLY A 62 -19.37 15.18 -9.46
C GLY A 62 -18.21 14.87 -8.51
N CYS A 63 -17.00 14.73 -9.07
CA CYS A 63 -15.79 14.38 -8.32
C CYS A 63 -14.74 15.49 -8.38
N PRO A 64 -13.87 15.61 -7.36
CA PRO A 64 -12.73 16.52 -7.38
C PRO A 64 -11.79 16.29 -8.58
N ILE A 65 -10.98 17.30 -8.89
CA ILE A 65 -9.97 17.21 -9.95
C ILE A 65 -9.02 16.03 -9.66
N GLY A 66 -8.80 15.21 -10.67
CA GLY A 66 -7.95 14.00 -10.57
C GLY A 66 -8.68 12.77 -10.04
N TYR A 67 -9.99 12.86 -9.75
CA TYR A 67 -10.83 11.74 -9.36
C TYR A 67 -11.86 11.43 -10.45
N ARG A 68 -12.32 10.18 -10.50
CA ARG A 68 -13.47 9.75 -11.32
C ARG A 68 -14.49 9.04 -10.44
N CYS A 69 -15.75 9.07 -10.85
CA CYS A 69 -16.76 8.26 -10.20
C CYS A 69 -16.61 6.77 -10.55
N ASN A 70 -16.69 5.89 -9.56
CA ASN A 70 -16.77 4.44 -9.75
C ASN A 70 -18.24 3.96 -9.82
N GLU A 71 -18.41 2.66 -10.06
CA GLU A 71 -19.74 2.02 -10.18
C GLU A 71 -20.57 2.09 -8.88
N ASN A 72 -19.91 2.25 -7.73
CA ASN A 72 -20.54 2.35 -6.41
C ASN A 72 -20.89 3.80 -6.02
N ASN A 73 -20.90 4.73 -6.99
CA ASN A 73 -21.10 6.16 -6.75
C ASN A 73 -20.09 6.75 -5.75
N LYS A 74 -18.81 6.36 -5.87
CA LYS A 74 -17.69 6.88 -5.06
C LYS A 74 -16.62 7.51 -5.93
N CYS A 75 -16.08 8.64 -5.47
CA CYS A 75 -14.98 9.32 -6.14
C CYS A 75 -13.65 8.62 -5.83
N CYS A 76 -12.99 8.17 -6.88
CA CYS A 76 -11.73 7.44 -6.81
C CYS A 76 -10.62 8.15 -7.59
N PRO A 77 -9.42 8.30 -7.00
CA PRO A 77 -8.31 8.99 -7.66
C PRO A 77 -7.83 8.22 -8.89
N MET A 78 -7.57 8.95 -9.97
CA MET A 78 -7.07 8.40 -11.22
C MET A 78 -5.59 8.05 -11.09
N LYS A 79 -5.14 7.02 -11.83
CA LYS A 79 -3.72 6.65 -11.93
C LYS A 79 -2.82 7.85 -12.25
N SER A 80 -3.19 8.66 -13.24
CA SER A 80 -2.42 9.85 -13.65
C SER A 80 -2.26 10.86 -12.52
N TYR A 81 -3.31 11.07 -11.73
CA TYR A 81 -3.28 11.93 -10.55
C TYR A 81 -2.38 11.35 -9.46
N ILE A 82 -2.56 10.07 -9.11
CA ILE A 82 -1.72 9.41 -8.09
C ILE A 82 -0.24 9.52 -8.46
N CYS A 83 0.12 9.20 -9.70
CA CYS A 83 1.50 9.24 -10.15
C CYS A 83 2.06 10.66 -10.35
N SER A 84 1.24 11.72 -10.28
CA SER A 84 1.73 13.10 -10.31
C SER A 84 1.92 13.71 -8.91
N LEU A 85 1.43 13.05 -7.86
CA LEU A 85 1.54 13.57 -6.50
C LEU A 85 2.99 13.64 -6.03
N PRO A 86 3.37 14.68 -5.27
CA PRO A 86 4.70 14.80 -4.70
C PRO A 86 4.96 13.72 -3.64
N THR A 87 6.22 13.52 -3.27
CA THR A 87 6.56 12.69 -2.12
C THR A 87 5.95 13.25 -0.84
N ALA A 88 5.31 12.40 -0.04
CA ALA A 88 4.74 12.79 1.25
C ALA A 88 5.07 11.75 2.33
N SER A 89 5.97 12.12 3.26
CA SER A 89 6.37 11.26 4.39
C SER A 89 5.27 11.05 5.42
N GLY A 90 4.21 11.85 5.37
CA GLY A 90 3.13 11.83 6.35
C GLY A 90 3.54 12.49 7.65
N SER A 91 2.99 12.03 8.77
CA SER A 91 3.27 12.58 10.09
C SER A 91 3.98 11.55 10.97
N GLU A 92 4.98 12.01 11.72
CA GLU A 92 5.54 11.22 12.82
C GLU A 92 4.46 10.97 13.88
N SER A 93 4.42 9.74 14.36
CA SER A 93 3.60 9.36 15.52
C SER A 93 4.48 9.40 16.77
N GLN A 94 3.99 8.88 17.90
CA GLN A 94 4.80 8.73 19.12
C GLN A 94 6.06 7.85 18.93
N SER A 95 6.19 7.14 17.80
CA SER A 95 7.33 6.30 17.46
C SER A 95 8.23 6.96 16.40
N THR A 96 9.54 6.94 16.63
CA THR A 96 10.61 7.35 15.68
C THR A 96 10.87 6.31 14.58
N LYS A 97 9.92 5.40 14.32
CA LYS A 97 10.09 4.33 13.33
C LYS A 97 9.74 4.80 11.93
N HIS A 98 10.69 4.66 11.02
CA HIS A 98 10.52 5.03 9.61
C HIS A 98 10.43 3.77 8.75
N TYR A 99 9.60 3.83 7.71
CA TYR A 99 9.36 2.73 6.78
C TYR A 99 9.88 3.15 5.40
N GLY A 100 10.72 2.33 4.80
CA GLY A 100 11.14 2.55 3.41
C GLY A 100 10.00 2.26 2.45
N ARG A 101 9.65 3.23 1.61
CA ARG A 101 8.59 3.16 0.60
C ARG A 101 9.10 3.65 -0.75
N TYR A 102 8.34 3.41 -1.80
CA TYR A 102 8.64 3.88 -3.14
C TYR A 102 7.61 4.90 -3.61
N VAL A 103 8.08 5.94 -4.29
CA VAL A 103 7.27 7.02 -4.87
C VAL A 103 7.68 7.18 -6.33
N TYR A 104 6.73 7.35 -7.22
CA TYR A 104 7.04 7.67 -8.61
C TYR A 104 7.36 9.16 -8.75
N MET A 105 8.46 9.48 -9.42
CA MET A 105 8.87 10.83 -9.75
C MET A 105 8.79 11.07 -11.26
N PRO A 106 7.82 11.87 -11.74
CA PRO A 106 7.68 12.17 -13.17
C PRO A 106 8.93 12.78 -13.80
N GLY A 107 9.63 13.67 -13.08
CA GLY A 107 10.85 14.31 -13.58
C GLY A 107 12.03 13.36 -13.83
N LEU A 108 12.03 12.20 -13.18
CA LEU A 108 13.02 11.13 -13.42
C LEU A 108 12.44 9.99 -14.27
N SER A 109 11.14 10.04 -14.56
CA SER A 109 10.38 8.92 -15.12
C SER A 109 10.66 7.60 -14.41
N ASN A 110 10.83 7.63 -13.08
CA ASN A 110 11.29 6.48 -12.31
C ASN A 110 10.75 6.48 -10.88
N CYS A 111 10.77 5.32 -10.23
CA CYS A 111 10.42 5.15 -8.83
C CYS A 111 11.65 5.26 -7.92
N ILE A 112 11.57 6.12 -6.92
CA ILE A 112 12.65 6.31 -5.93
C ILE A 112 12.21 5.83 -4.55
N ARG A 113 13.17 5.44 -3.71
CA ARG A 113 12.91 5.07 -2.31
C ARG A 113 12.87 6.33 -1.43
N PHE A 114 11.90 6.42 -0.52
CA PHE A 114 11.78 7.49 0.46
C PHE A 114 11.39 6.97 1.85
N SER A 115 11.50 7.82 2.87
CA SER A 115 11.11 7.52 4.26
C SER A 115 9.66 7.94 4.52
N TYR A 116 8.84 6.99 4.93
CA TYR A 116 7.45 7.18 5.35
C TYR A 116 7.31 6.95 6.86
N PHE A 117 6.61 7.84 7.56
CA PHE A 117 6.47 7.75 9.02
C PHE A 117 5.39 6.77 9.49
N GLY A 118 4.64 6.17 8.55
CA GLY A 118 3.67 5.14 8.87
C GLY A 118 2.24 5.65 9.07
N ASN A 119 2.01 6.97 9.00
CA ASN A 119 0.68 7.57 9.08
C ASN A 119 0.51 8.74 8.11
N GLY A 120 -0.65 8.85 7.44
CA GLY A 120 -0.97 9.91 6.50
C GLY A 120 -0.21 9.79 5.17
N GLY A 121 0.30 10.92 4.67
CA GLY A 121 0.94 10.99 3.36
C GLY A 121 -0.08 11.09 2.23
N ASN A 122 0.23 10.50 1.08
CA ASN A 122 -0.66 10.48 -0.08
C ASN A 122 -0.56 9.14 -0.84
N PHE A 123 -1.38 8.99 -1.88
CA PHE A 123 -1.53 7.72 -2.62
C PHE A 123 -0.28 7.30 -3.41
N ASN A 124 0.68 8.21 -3.67
CA ASN A 124 1.95 7.92 -4.35
C ASN A 124 2.97 7.33 -3.37
N ASN A 125 2.61 6.17 -2.82
CA ASN A 125 3.37 5.48 -1.79
C ASN A 125 3.16 3.98 -1.94
N PHE A 126 4.21 3.29 -2.37
CA PHE A 126 4.19 1.86 -2.69
C PHE A 126 5.14 1.09 -1.78
N LEU A 127 4.78 -0.15 -1.46
CA LEU A 127 5.60 -1.04 -0.63
C LEU A 127 6.90 -1.44 -1.34
N THR A 128 6.83 -1.79 -2.62
CA THR A 128 8.00 -2.22 -3.40
C THR A 128 8.23 -1.35 -4.62
N TYR A 129 9.46 -1.38 -5.15
CA TYR A 129 9.80 -0.73 -6.41
C TYR A 129 8.94 -1.26 -7.56
N ASN A 130 8.70 -2.58 -7.61
CA ASN A 130 7.91 -3.20 -8.66
C ASN A 130 6.45 -2.77 -8.60
N ASP A 131 5.85 -2.63 -7.41
CA ASP A 131 4.49 -2.10 -7.27
C ASP A 131 4.38 -0.68 -7.85
N CYS A 132 5.36 0.17 -7.53
CA CYS A 132 5.44 1.52 -8.07
C CYS A 132 5.63 1.53 -9.59
N LYS A 133 6.57 0.73 -10.08
CA LYS A 133 6.89 0.62 -11.51
C LYS A 133 5.68 0.11 -12.30
N ASP A 134 5.09 -1.00 -11.89
CA ASP A 134 3.96 -1.60 -12.58
C ASP A 134 2.72 -0.72 -12.54
N PHE A 135 2.56 0.06 -11.46
CA PHE A 135 1.45 0.99 -11.35
C PHE A 135 1.67 2.27 -12.14
N CYS A 136 2.81 2.97 -12.01
CA CYS A 136 3.03 4.31 -12.57
C CYS A 136 3.82 4.36 -13.87
N MET A 137 4.76 3.44 -14.10
CA MET A 137 5.59 3.46 -15.30
C MET A 137 4.83 2.81 -16.46
N GLU A 138 4.68 3.52 -17.57
CA GLU A 138 4.09 2.92 -18.77
C GLU A 138 5.01 1.83 -19.32
N LYS A 139 4.41 0.73 -19.77
CA LYS A 139 5.13 -0.20 -20.64
C LYS A 139 5.29 0.50 -21.99
N PRO A 140 6.48 0.55 -22.59
CA PRO A 140 6.63 1.10 -23.93
C PRO A 140 5.66 0.36 -24.86
N LYS A 141 4.85 1.11 -25.62
CA LYS A 141 4.00 0.51 -26.64
C LYS A 141 4.89 -0.28 -27.60
N PRO A 142 4.60 -1.56 -27.91
CA PRO A 142 5.31 -2.26 -28.96
C PRO A 142 5.17 -1.45 -30.26
N LYS A 143 6.30 -1.21 -30.93
CA LYS A 143 6.36 -0.55 -32.24
C LYS A 143 5.72 -1.40 -33.31
#